data_AF-A0A919B1C9-F1
#
_entry.id   AF-A0A919B1C9-F1
#
_cell.length_a   1.000
_cell.length_b   1.000
_cell.length_c   1.000
_cell.angle_alpha   90.00
_cell.angle_beta   90.00
_cell.angle_gamma   90.00
#
_symmetry.space_group_name_H-M   'P 1'
#
loop_
_entity.id
_entity.type
_entity.pdbx_description
1 polymer ?
#
loop_
_entity_poly.entity_id
_entity_poly.type
_entity_poly.pdbx_seq_one_letter_code
_entity_poly.pdbx_strand_id
1 'polypeptide(L)' 'MTETKTETEPAPTVGDEVLEGTTRAIVTDIRGGVIWLRPANGGGGTEWPAEDPRKLTVRRTRAEMIESGDL' A
#
# COMPACT_ATOMS: atom_id res chain seq x y z
N MET A 1 -18.22 -8.69 19.03
CA MET A 1 -17.23 -7.65 18.69
C MET A 1 -17.01 -7.77 17.21
N THR A 2 -17.78 -7.04 16.40
CA THR A 2 -17.65 -7.04 14.94
C THR A 2 -17.44 -5.58 14.58
N GLU A 3 -16.20 -5.15 14.56
CA GLU A 3 -15.84 -3.81 14.09
C GLU A 3 -15.97 -3.83 12.57
N THR A 4 -17.16 -3.46 12.09
CA THR A 4 -17.36 -3.00 10.72
C THR A 4 -16.65 -1.65 10.59
N LYS A 5 -15.35 -1.69 10.27
CA LYS A 5 -14.57 -0.49 10.00
C LYS A 5 -14.90 0.01 8.59
N THR A 6 -16.09 0.59 8.44
CA THR A 6 -16.40 1.53 7.35
C THR A 6 -15.82 2.89 7.72
N GLU A 7 -14.50 2.97 7.82
CA GLU A 7 -13.80 4.23 7.63
C GLU A 7 -13.44 4.24 6.15
N THR A 8 -13.69 5.36 5.46
CA THR A 8 -13.03 5.63 4.20
C THR A 8 -11.54 5.51 4.48
N GLU A 9 -10.94 4.36 4.16
CA GLU A 9 -9.52 4.16 4.44
C GLU A 9 -8.79 5.34 3.78
N PRO A 10 -7.93 6.06 4.54
CA PRO A 10 -7.21 7.17 3.97
C PRO A 10 -6.49 6.69 2.71
N ALA A 11 -6.49 7.52 1.67
CA ALA A 11 -5.84 7.18 0.42
C ALA A 11 -4.40 6.70 0.69
N PRO A 12 -3.95 5.59 0.09
CA PRO A 12 -2.64 5.03 0.39
C PRO A 12 -1.53 6.07 0.20
N THR A 13 -0.53 6.04 1.08
CA THR A 13 0.58 6.98 1.11
C THR A 13 1.92 6.28 0.90
N VAL A 14 2.96 7.05 0.56
CA VAL A 14 4.29 6.50 0.28
C VAL A 14 4.84 5.75 1.49
N GLY A 15 5.18 4.48 1.24
CA GLY A 15 5.67 3.55 2.24
C GLY A 15 4.60 2.67 2.86
N ASP A 16 3.32 2.80 2.51
CA ASP A 16 2.28 1.87 2.96
C ASP A 16 2.37 0.54 2.20
N GLU A 17 2.10 -0.57 2.88
CA GLU A 17 1.82 -1.86 2.24
C GLU A 17 0.35 -1.90 1.83
N VAL A 18 0.11 -2.16 0.55
CA VAL A 18 -1.22 -2.25 -0.06
C VAL A 18 -1.43 -3.61 -0.72
N LEU A 19 -2.70 -3.93 -0.92
CA LEU A 19 -3.15 -5.03 -1.77
C LEU A 19 -3.74 -4.48 -3.06
N GLU A 20 -3.20 -4.91 -4.20
CA GLU A 20 -3.77 -4.71 -5.53
C GLU A 20 -4.29 -6.07 -6.02
N GLY A 21 -5.59 -6.31 -5.86
CA GLY A 21 -6.18 -7.62 -6.14
C GLY A 21 -5.62 -8.70 -5.20
N THR A 22 -4.72 -9.56 -5.70
CA THR A 22 -4.01 -10.58 -4.92
C THR A 22 -2.53 -10.27 -4.71
N THR A 23 -2.03 -9.18 -5.32
CA THR A 23 -0.64 -8.77 -5.26
C THR A 23 -0.39 -7.86 -4.08
N ARG A 24 0.60 -8.21 -3.24
CA ARG A 24 1.09 -7.34 -2.16
C ARG A 24 2.17 -6.42 -2.69
N ALA A 25 2.04 -5.14 -2.41
CA ALA A 25 2.95 -4.12 -2.90
C ALA A 25 3.21 -3.04 -1.85
N ILE A 26 4.30 -2.31 -2.01
CA ILE A 26 4.59 -1.09 -1.25
C ILE A 26 4.38 0.10 -2.15
N VAL A 27 3.71 1.14 -1.66
CA VAL A 27 3.62 2.43 -2.35
C VAL A 27 4.99 3.09 -2.33
N THR A 28 5.55 3.39 -3.50
CA THR A 28 6.88 4.03 -3.62
C THR A 28 6.79 5.50 -3.96
N ASP A 29 5.75 5.90 -4.70
CA ASP A 29 5.58 7.28 -5.17
C ASP A 29 4.11 7.58 -5.51
N ILE A 30 3.77 8.87 -5.60
CA ILE A 30 2.45 9.36 -6.03
C ILE A 30 2.66 10.51 -7.02
N ARG A 31 2.40 10.26 -8.31
CA ARG A 31 2.67 11.20 -9.41
C ARG A 31 1.37 11.56 -10.12
N GLY A 32 0.94 12.82 -9.99
CA GLY A 32 -0.29 13.28 -10.65
C GLY A 32 -1.54 12.48 -10.28
N GLY A 33 -1.60 11.94 -9.05
CA GLY A 33 -2.69 11.08 -8.58
C GLY A 33 -2.55 9.60 -8.93
N VAL A 34 -1.51 9.21 -9.69
CA VAL A 34 -1.18 7.81 -9.95
C VAL A 34 -0.26 7.30 -8.86
N ILE A 35 -0.68 6.23 -8.19
CA ILE A 35 0.10 5.55 -7.15
C ILE A 35 1.08 4.59 -7.84
N TRP A 36 2.35 4.66 -7.48
CA TRP A 36 3.39 3.74 -7.96
C TRP A 36 3.72 2.71 -6.89
N LEU A 37 3.86 1.46 -7.35
CA LEU A 37 3.94 0.27 -6.53
C LEU A 37 5.23 -0.49 -6.85
N ARG A 38 5.77 -1.17 -5.85
CA ARG A 38 6.79 -2.22 -6.02
C ARG A 38 6.39 -3.48 -5.27
N PRO A 39 6.96 -4.65 -5.60
CA PRO A 39 6.68 -5.86 -4.84
C PRO A 39 7.09 -5.72 -3.37
N ALA A 40 6.24 -6.18 -2.46
CA ALA A 40 6.53 -6.13 -1.02
C ALA A 40 7.63 -7.10 -0.55
N ASN A 41 8.03 -8.07 -1.39
CA ASN A 41 8.97 -9.13 -1.04
C ASN A 41 10.46 -8.71 -1.01
N GLY A 42 10.77 -7.41 -0.81
CA GLY A 42 12.12 -6.90 -0.54
C GLY A 42 13.16 -7.02 -1.69
N GLY A 43 12.83 -7.70 -2.79
CA GLY A 43 13.78 -8.14 -3.80
C GLY A 43 14.01 -7.19 -4.98
N GLY A 44 13.95 -5.86 -4.79
CA GLY A 44 14.28 -4.89 -5.84
C GLY A 44 13.46 -5.04 -7.13
N GLY A 45 12.20 -5.49 -7.01
CA GLY A 45 11.33 -5.71 -8.17
C GLY A 45 10.98 -4.41 -8.90
N THR A 46 10.65 -4.56 -10.19
CA THR A 46 10.24 -3.45 -11.06
C THR A 46 9.05 -2.71 -10.47
N GLU A 47 9.08 -1.38 -10.52
CA GLU A 47 7.95 -0.55 -10.14
C GLU A 47 6.88 -0.51 -11.23
N TRP A 48 5.60 -0.46 -10.87
CA TRP A 48 4.48 -0.28 -11.80
C TRP A 48 3.47 0.74 -11.26
N PRO A 49 2.74 1.45 -12.14
CA PRO A 49 1.59 2.25 -11.72
C PRO A 49 0.41 1.35 -11.33
N ALA A 50 -0.30 1.69 -10.27
CA ALA A 50 -1.50 1.02 -9.85
C ALA A 50 -2.59 1.13 -10.94
N GLU A 51 -3.32 0.04 -11.19
CA GLU A 51 -4.36 -0.02 -12.22
C GLU A 51 -5.55 0.89 -11.86
N ASP A 52 -5.98 0.86 -10.60
CA ASP A 52 -6.97 1.79 -10.04
C ASP A 52 -6.59 2.12 -8.58
N PRO A 53 -6.02 3.31 -8.31
CA PRO A 53 -5.64 3.75 -6.97
C PRO A 53 -6.75 3.64 -5.92
N ARG A 54 -8.03 3.69 -6.34
CA ARG A 54 -9.18 3.64 -5.44
C ARG A 54 -9.56 2.22 -5.01
N LYS A 55 -8.98 1.20 -5.66
CA LYS A 55 -9.18 -0.21 -5.32
C LYS A 55 -8.08 -0.78 -4.44
N LEU A 56 -7.05 0.02 -4.14
CA LEU A 56 -5.99 -0.40 -3.23
C LEU A 56 -6.54 -0.47 -1.80
N THR A 57 -6.28 -1.59 -1.14
CA THR A 57 -6.59 -1.77 0.28
C THR A 57 -5.30 -1.64 1.08
N VAL A 58 -5.27 -0.74 2.06
CA VAL A 58 -4.09 -0.61 2.93
C VAL A 58 -4.06 -1.81 3.87
N ARG A 59 -2.96 -2.57 3.86
CA ARG A 59 -2.79 -3.72 4.75
C ARG A 59 -2.03 -3.35 6.02
N ARG A 60 -0.97 -2.55 5.85
CA ARG A 60 -0.16 -1.99 6.94
C ARG A 60 0.32 -0.62 6.50
N THR A 61 0.18 0.35 7.39
CA THR A 61 0.75 1.68 7.20
C THR A 61 2.27 1.63 7.37
N ARG A 62 2.96 2.65 6.84
CA ARG A 62 4.40 2.85 7.09
C ARG A 62 4.72 2.89 8.59
N ALA A 63 3.87 3.53 9.39
CA ALA A 63 4.05 3.63 10.84
C ALA A 63 4.05 2.25 11.51
N GLU A 64 3.08 1.40 11.18
CA GLU A 64 2.99 0.03 11.73
C GLU A 64 4.19 -0.84 11.31
N MET A 65 4.73 -0.63 10.11
CA MET A 65 5.93 -1.33 9.65
C MET A 65 7.19 -0.88 10.40
N ILE A 66 7.32 0.42 10.68
CA ILE A 66 8.42 0.95 11.51
C ILE A 66 8.33 0.40 12.93
N GLU A 67 7.14 0.39 13.54
CA GLU A 67 6.93 -0.15 14.89
C GLU A 67 7.27 -1.65 14.97
N SER A 68 7.10 -2.38 13.87
CA SER A 68 7.41 -3.81 13.78
C SER A 68 8.88 -4.10 13.45
N GLY A 69 9.67 -3.09 13.07
CA GLY A 69 11.06 -3.25 12.64
C GLY A 69 11.22 -3.88 11.25
N ASP A 70 10.19 -3.78 10.40
CA ASP A 70 10.16 -4.36 9.05
C ASP A 70 10.84 -3.45 7.99
N LEU A 71 11.27 -2.23 8.36
CA LEU A 71 11.88 -1.21 7.48
C LEU A 71 13.28 -0.79 7.91
#